data_AF-A0A3N5TA95-F1
#
_entry.id   AF-A0A3N5TA95-F1
#
_cell.length_a   1.000
_cell.length_b   1.000
_cell.length_c   1.000
_cell.angle_alpha   90.00
_cell.angle_beta   90.00
_cell.angle_gamma   90.00
#
_symmetry.space_group_name_H-M   'P 1'
#
loop_
_entity.id
_entity.type
_entity.pdbx_description
1 polymer ?
#
loop_
_entity_poly.entity_id
_entity_poly.type
_entity_poly.pdbx_seq_one_letter_code
_entity_poly.pdbx_strand_id
1 'polypeptide(L)' 'MGVREIPVDEITQVVRRLCIEANTVLGDDVVAALETSLAIEESPVGRGLFRKEINVMHFTGLAIRGKFFAINLITERR' A
#
# COMPACT_ATOMS: atom_id res chain seq x y z
N MET A 1 24.76 -3.47 -31.85
CA MET A 1 23.98 -3.23 -30.62
C MET A 1 23.47 -4.58 -30.15
N GLY A 2 23.92 -5.04 -28.99
CA GLY A 2 23.48 -6.32 -28.43
C GLY A 2 22.06 -6.21 -27.87
N VAL A 3 21.29 -7.29 -27.97
CA VAL A 3 19.98 -7.41 -27.33
C VAL A 3 20.19 -7.50 -25.83
N ARG A 4 19.45 -6.68 -25.06
CA ARG A 4 19.43 -6.78 -23.60
C ARG A 4 18.25 -7.65 -23.21
N GLU A 5 18.52 -8.72 -22.47
CA GLU A 5 17.49 -9.63 -21.94
C GLU A 5 17.13 -9.23 -20.52
N ILE A 6 15.84 -9.29 -20.19
CA ILE A 6 15.33 -9.07 -18.83
C ILE A 6 14.50 -10.30 -18.45
N PRO A 7 14.72 -10.91 -17.26
CA PRO A 7 13.93 -12.04 -16.80
C PRO A 7 12.45 -11.67 -16.63
N VAL A 8 11.55 -12.50 -17.16
CA VAL A 8 10.09 -12.27 -17.04
C VAL A 8 9.60 -12.34 -15.60
N ASP A 9 10.27 -13.12 -14.75
CA ASP A 9 9.93 -13.25 -13.33
C ASP A 9 10.17 -11.93 -12.59
N GLU A 10 11.22 -11.19 -12.95
CA GLU A 10 11.51 -9.87 -12.38
C GLU A 10 10.38 -8.89 -12.70
N ILE A 11 9.95 -8.85 -13.96
CA ILE A 11 8.83 -8.00 -14.42
C ILE A 11 7.56 -8.37 -13.65
N THR A 12 7.28 -9.67 -13.52
CA THR A 12 6.09 -10.17 -12.83
C THR A 12 6.07 -9.74 -11.36
N GLN A 13 7.21 -9.84 -10.67
CA GLN A 13 7.33 -9.43 -9.27
C GLN A 13 7.17 -7.91 -9.10
N VAL A 14 7.77 -7.13 -9.99
CA VAL A 14 7.68 -5.66 -9.96
C VAL A 14 6.24 -5.20 -10.21
N VAL A 15 5.58 -5.71 -11.25
CA VAL A 15 4.19 -5.33 -11.57
C VAL A 15 3.26 -5.71 -10.43
N ARG A 16 3.39 -6.92 -9.87
CA ARG A 16 2.61 -7.36 -8.72
C ARG A 16 2.74 -6.40 -7.54
N ARG A 17 3.97 -6.02 -7.17
CA ARG A 17 4.23 -5.08 -6.08
C ARG A 17 3.58 -3.73 -6.35
N LEU A 18 3.76 -3.18 -7.54
CA LEU A 18 3.19 -1.89 -7.92
C LEU A 18 1.66 -1.88 -7.86
N CYS A 19 1.00 -2.94 -8.35
CA CYS A 19 -0.46 -3.05 -8.25
C CYS A 19 -0.95 -3.06 -6.80
N ILE A 20 -0.23 -3.74 -5.91
CA ILE A 20 -0.60 -3.76 -4.49
C ILE A 20 -0.38 -2.39 -3.86
N GLU A 21 0.78 -1.78 -4.06
CA GLU A 21 1.11 -0.46 -3.52
C GLU A 21 0.10 0.58 -3.98
N ALA A 22 -0.22 0.62 -5.27
CA ALA A 22 -1.18 1.58 -5.83
C ALA A 22 -2.60 1.47 -5.25
N ASN A 23 -3.01 0.29 -4.78
CA ASN A 23 -4.34 0.06 -4.21
C ASN A 23 -4.38 0.12 -2.68
N THR A 24 -3.23 0.13 -2.01
CA THR A 24 -3.16 0.01 -0.54
C THR A 24 -2.39 1.13 0.14
N VAL A 25 -1.66 1.94 -0.62
CA VAL A 25 -0.94 3.12 -0.15
C VAL A 25 -1.65 4.34 -0.71
N LEU A 26 -2.24 5.14 0.18
CA LEU A 26 -2.67 6.49 -0.18
C LEU A 26 -1.46 7.41 -0.31
N GLY A 27 -1.54 8.36 -1.23
CA GLY A 27 -0.59 9.46 -1.28
C GLY A 27 -0.71 10.37 -0.05
N ASP A 28 0.40 11.02 0.29
CA ASP A 28 0.47 11.95 1.43
C ASP A 28 -0.53 13.11 1.30
N ASP A 29 -0.87 13.50 0.08
CA ASP A 29 -1.88 14.51 -0.25
C ASP A 29 -3.29 14.09 0.21
N VAL A 30 -3.68 12.84 -0.07
CA VAL A 30 -4.97 12.30 0.36
C VAL A 30 -5.00 12.10 1.87
N VAL A 31 -3.90 11.63 2.47
CA VAL A 31 -3.80 11.49 3.93
C VAL A 31 -3.96 12.84 4.61
N ALA A 32 -3.25 13.88 4.15
CA ALA A 32 -3.36 15.23 4.70
C ALA A 32 -4.78 15.82 4.54
N ALA A 33 -5.44 15.54 3.41
CA ALA A 33 -6.84 15.95 3.21
C ALA A 33 -7.79 15.24 4.18
N LEU A 34 -7.58 13.95 4.46
CA LEU A 34 -8.37 13.19 5.44
C LEU A 34 -8.13 13.69 6.88
N GLU A 35 -6.89 14.01 7.25
CA GLU A 35 -6.55 14.58 8.56
C GLU A 35 -7.19 15.97 8.75
N THR A 36 -7.15 16.80 7.71
CA THR A 36 -7.81 18.12 7.73
C THR A 36 -9.32 17.95 7.86
N SER A 37 -9.91 17.01 7.12
CA SER A 37 -11.35 16.70 7.18
C SER A 37 -11.76 16.19 8.57
N LEU A 38 -10.92 15.36 9.20
CA LEU A 38 -11.13 14.89 10.57
C LEU A 38 -11.13 16.04 11.60
N ALA A 39 -10.32 17.08 11.38
CA ALA A 39 -10.23 18.23 12.28
C ALA A 39 -11.48 19.13 12.25
N ILE A 40 -12.16 19.20 11.10
CA ILE A 40 -13.36 20.03 10.91
C ILE A 40 -14.68 19.25 11.07
N GLU A 41 -14.64 17.92 11.04
CA GLU A 41 -15.83 17.09 11.10
C GLU A 41 -16.52 17.16 12.48
N GLU A 42 -17.77 17.59 12.51
CA GLU A 42 -18.54 17.74 13.75
C GLU A 42 -19.18 16.43 14.20
N SER A 43 -19.54 15.54 13.26
CA SER A 43 -20.20 14.28 13.57
C SER A 43 -19.27 13.30 14.30
N PRO A 44 -19.66 12.80 15.49
CA PRO A 44 -18.90 11.75 16.18
C PRO A 44 -18.73 10.48 15.32
N VAL A 45 -19.74 10.16 14.51
CA VAL A 45 -19.73 9.00 13.60
C VAL A 45 -18.77 9.27 12.43
N GLY A 46 -18.83 10.47 11.85
CA GLY A 46 -17.93 10.89 10.76
C GLY A 46 -16.46 10.87 11.20
N ARG A 47 -16.16 11.44 12.37
CA ARG A 47 -14.82 11.38 12.97
C ARG A 47 -14.33 9.95 13.20
N GLY A 48 -15.23 9.07 13.65
CA GLY A 48 -14.93 7.65 13.84
C GLY A 48 -14.57 6.94 12.54
N LEU A 49 -15.26 7.26 11.44
CA LEU A 49 -15.00 6.71 10.12
C LEU A 49 -13.63 7.18 9.59
N PHE A 50 -13.37 8.49 9.59
CA PHE A 50 -12.08 9.03 9.14
C PHE A 50 -10.90 8.45 9.92
N ARG A 51 -11.02 8.35 11.24
CA ARG A 51 -9.97 7.77 12.08
C ARG A 51 -9.73 6.28 11.80
N LYS A 52 -10.78 5.54 11.42
CA LYS A 52 -10.67 4.14 11.02
C LYS A 52 -9.96 4.00 9.67
N GLU A 53 -10.35 4.78 8.66
CA GLU A 53 -9.74 4.72 7.34
C GLU A 53 -8.25 5.10 7.37
N ILE A 54 -7.89 6.18 8.09
CA ILE A 54 -6.49 6.59 8.28
C ILE A 54 -5.66 5.48 8.96
N ASN A 55 -6.20 4.86 10.01
CA ASN A 55 -5.47 3.84 10.79
C ASN A 55 -5.33 2.51 10.01
N VAL A 56 -6.39 2.09 9.31
CA VAL A 56 -6.34 0.90 8.45
C VAL A 56 -5.27 1.07 7.37
N MET A 57 -5.13 2.25 6.77
CA MET A 57 -4.12 2.47 5.72
C MET A 57 -2.68 2.54 6.25
N HIS A 58 -2.44 3.18 7.40
CA HIS A 58 -1.13 3.11 8.07
C HIS A 58 -0.74 1.67 8.45
N PHE A 59 -1.69 0.88 8.98
CA PHE A 59 -1.40 -0.46 9.47
C PHE A 59 -1.35 -1.51 8.34
N THR A 60 -2.21 -1.40 7.32
CA THR A 60 -2.18 -2.32 6.16
C THR A 60 -0.98 -2.07 5.27
N GLY A 61 -0.54 -0.83 5.07
CA GLY A 61 0.74 -0.55 4.40
C GLY A 61 1.93 -1.24 5.09
N LEU A 62 1.97 -1.24 6.42
CA LEU A 62 3.01 -1.90 7.21
C LEU A 62 2.87 -3.42 7.25
N ALA A 63 1.65 -3.93 7.41
CA ALA A 63 1.36 -5.37 7.48
C ALA A 63 1.51 -6.06 6.12
N ILE A 64 1.17 -5.39 5.01
CA ILE A 64 1.40 -5.90 3.66
C ILE A 64 2.91 -5.90 3.37
N ARG A 65 3.66 -4.85 3.71
CA ARG A 65 5.13 -4.85 3.60
C ARG A 65 5.78 -6.01 4.39
N GLY A 66 5.32 -6.27 5.62
CA GLY A 66 5.84 -7.36 6.47
C GLY A 66 5.42 -8.77 6.03
N LYS A 67 4.17 -8.98 5.62
CA LYS A 67 3.68 -10.29 5.16
C LYS A 67 4.18 -10.63 3.76
N PHE A 68 4.45 -9.63 2.91
CA PHE A 68 4.96 -9.88 1.56
C PHE A 68 6.46 -10.21 1.54
N PHE A 69 7.24 -9.71 2.50
CA PHE A 69 8.60 -10.21 2.73
C PHE A 69 8.59 -11.72 3.03
N ALA A 70 7.63 -12.19 3.83
CA ALA A 70 7.43 -13.61 4.09
C ALA A 70 6.93 -14.39 2.86
N ILE A 71 6.08 -13.79 2.00
CA ILE A 71 5.64 -14.44 0.75
C ILE A 71 6.80 -14.56 -0.24
N ASN A 72 7.63 -13.53 -0.44
CA ASN A 72 8.81 -13.60 -1.31
C ASN A 72 9.78 -14.70 -0.87
N LEU A 73 10.05 -14.83 0.43
CA LEU A 73 10.84 -15.92 1.02
C LEU A 73 10.27 -17.33 0.78
N ILE A 74 8.96 -17.45 0.55
CA ILE A 74 8.29 -18.73 0.24
C ILE A 74 8.29 -19.00 -1.27
N THR A 75 8.15 -17.99 -2.12
CA THR A 75 8.20 -18.14 -3.58
C THR A 75 9.62 -18.37 -4.13
N GLU A 76 10.68 -17.91 -3.47
CA GLU A 76 12.08 -18.19 -3.86
C GLU A 76 12.55 -19.62 -3.52
N ARG A 77 11.68 -20.46 -2.94
CA ARG A 77 11.94 -21.89 -2.68
C ARG A 77 11.25 -22.86 -3.65
N ARG A 78 10.76 -22.40 -4.81
CA ARG A 78 10.25 -23.27 -5.87
C ARG A 78 10.90 -22.97 -7.21
#